data_AF-A0A529X564-F1
#
_entry.id   AF-A0A529X564-F1
#
_cell.length_a   1.000
_cell.length_b   1.000
_cell.length_c   1.000
_cell.angle_alpha   90.00
_cell.angle_beta   90.00
_cell.angle_gamma   90.00
#
_symmetry.space_group_name_H-M   'P 1'
#
loop_
_entity.id
_entity.type
_entity.pdbx_description
1 polymer ?
#
loop_
_entity_poly.entity_id
_entity_poly.type
_entity_poly.pdbx_seq_one_letter_code
_entity_poly.pdbx_strand_id
1 'polypeptide(L)'
;CEVDEKRKPIAGTEFVIRADLAFIAIGFAGPAGDSLMKELDGKIKVVTDSRRSRNVEANDRDYRTSVDKLYAAGDVRRGQSLV
;
A
#
# COMPACT_ATOMS: atom_id res chain seq x y z
N CYS A 1 -5.12 -23.71 6.25
CA CYS A 1 -5.91 -22.67 6.87
C CYS A 1 -7.08 -22.36 5.95
N GLU A 2 -8.26 -22.82 6.31
CA GLU A 2 -9.50 -22.27 5.76
C GLU A 2 -9.82 -20.95 6.49
N VAL A 3 -10.64 -20.11 5.87
CA VAL A 3 -11.08 -18.84 6.43
C VAL A 3 -12.60 -18.71 6.33
N ASP A 4 -13.20 -18.05 7.30
CA ASP A 4 -14.65 -17.78 7.32
C ASP A 4 -15.03 -16.65 6.33
N GLU A 5 -16.32 -16.34 6.25
CA GLU A 5 -16.87 -15.25 5.41
C GLU A 5 -16.29 -13.87 5.74
N LYS A 6 -15.71 -13.70 6.94
CA LYS A 6 -15.04 -12.47 7.40
C LYS A 6 -13.52 -12.54 7.23
N ARG A 7 -13.01 -13.54 6.50
CA ARG A 7 -11.59 -13.83 6.28
C ARG A 7 -10.80 -14.06 7.57
N LYS A 8 -11.43 -14.60 8.62
CA LYS A 8 -10.75 -15.02 9.84
C LYS A 8 -10.34 -16.50 9.76
N PRO A 9 -9.15 -16.87 10.25
CA PRO A 9 -8.73 -18.27 10.32
C PRO A 9 -9.74 -19.14 11.09
N ILE A 10 -10.05 -20.32 10.57
CA ILE A 10 -10.85 -21.33 11.26
C ILE A 10 -9.91 -22.28 12.00
N ALA A 11 -9.97 -22.29 13.33
CA ALA A 11 -9.10 -23.11 14.16
C ALA A 11 -9.28 -24.62 13.85
N GLY A 12 -8.17 -25.35 13.73
CA GLY A 12 -8.17 -26.78 13.40
C GLY A 12 -8.15 -27.08 11.89
N THR A 13 -8.17 -26.05 11.03
CA THR A 13 -8.08 -26.19 9.55
C THR A 13 -6.68 -25.84 9.00
N GLU A 14 -5.69 -25.73 9.88
CA GLU A 14 -4.30 -25.50 9.52
C GLU A 14 -3.77 -26.68 8.69
N PHE A 15 -2.98 -26.38 7.65
CA PHE A 15 -2.36 -27.41 6.82
C PHE A 15 -0.98 -26.94 6.38
N VAL A 16 -0.16 -27.90 5.94
CA VAL A 16 1.21 -27.65 5.49
C VAL A 16 1.27 -27.82 3.98
N ILE A 17 1.81 -26.83 3.29
CA ILE A 17 2.21 -26.94 1.89
C ILE A 17 3.70 -27.21 1.87
N ARG A 18 4.12 -28.34 1.31
CA ARG A 18 5.55 -28.59 1.04
C ARG A 18 5.96 -27.77 -0.18
N ALA A 19 6.98 -26.94 -0.04
CA ALA A 19 7.54 -26.16 -1.13
C ALA A 19 9.05 -26.01 -0.94
N ASP A 20 9.80 -26.16 -2.03
CA ASP A 20 11.24 -25.87 -2.05
C ASP A 20 11.49 -24.35 -2.23
N LEU A 21 10.54 -23.65 -2.87
CA LEU A 21 10.56 -22.21 -3.07
C LEU A 21 9.13 -21.65 -3.10
N ALA A 22 8.92 -20.48 -2.50
CA ALA A 22 7.64 -19.77 -2.50
C ALA A 22 7.83 -18.30 -2.92
N PHE A 23 6.99 -17.83 -3.84
CA PHE A 23 6.94 -16.43 -4.26
C PHE A 23 5.71 -15.75 -3.65
N ILE A 24 5.91 -14.61 -3.00
CA ILE A 24 4.84 -13.83 -2.38
C ILE A 24 4.58 -12.60 -3.25
N ALA A 25 3.49 -12.65 -4.04
CA ALA A 25 3.08 -11.59 -4.95
C ALA A 25 1.85 -10.83 -4.41
N ILE A 26 1.92 -10.35 -3.16
CA ILE A 26 0.79 -9.67 -2.48
C ILE A 26 0.72 -8.16 -2.76
N GLY A 27 1.59 -7.65 -3.62
CA GLY A 27 1.69 -6.22 -3.95
C GLY A 27 2.37 -5.39 -2.85
N PHE A 28 2.06 -4.10 -2.83
CA PHE A 28 2.61 -3.11 -1.88
C PHE A 28 1.50 -2.21 -1.34
N ALA A 29 1.72 -1.62 -0.17
CA ALA A 29 0.74 -0.78 0.54
C ALA A 29 1.06 0.72 0.48
N GLY A 30 2.08 1.13 -0.28
CA GLY A 30 2.49 2.53 -0.40
C GLY A 30 3.96 2.67 -0.82
N PRO A 31 4.45 3.91 -0.96
CA PRO A 31 5.86 4.18 -1.25
C PRO A 31 6.77 3.72 -0.10
N ALA A 32 8.01 3.37 -0.44
CA ALA A 32 9.00 2.92 0.54
C ALA A 32 9.30 4.00 1.58
N GLY A 33 9.16 3.65 2.87
CA GLY A 33 9.34 4.57 3.99
C GLY A 33 10.77 5.11 4.10
N ASP A 34 11.79 4.27 3.87
CA ASP A 34 13.22 4.61 4.05
C ASP A 34 13.84 5.38 2.86
N SER A 35 13.04 6.16 2.13
CA SER A 35 13.46 6.90 0.95
C SER A 35 13.13 8.39 1.07
N LEU A 36 12.78 9.04 -0.04
CA LEU A 36 12.27 10.41 -0.07
C LEU A 36 11.13 10.65 0.94
N MET A 37 10.31 9.62 1.22
CA MET A 37 9.24 9.72 2.21
C MET A 37 9.75 10.00 3.63
N LYS A 38 10.97 9.57 3.97
CA LYS A 38 11.63 9.87 5.26
C LYS A 38 12.08 11.33 5.33
N GLU A 39 12.63 11.86 4.25
CA GLU A 39 13.09 13.25 4.18
C GLU A 39 11.94 14.26 4.21
N LEU A 40 10.79 13.84 3.66
CA LEU A 40 9.56 14.61 3.61
C LEU A 40 8.60 14.30 4.76
N ASP A 41 8.99 13.44 5.71
CA ASP A 41 8.13 13.08 6.84
C ASP A 41 7.74 14.33 7.64
N GLY A 42 6.46 14.43 7.99
CA GLY A 42 5.86 15.62 8.59
C GLY A 42 5.71 16.86 7.67
N LYS A 43 6.25 16.85 6.45
CA LYS A 43 6.13 17.95 5.46
C LYS A 43 5.15 17.62 4.35
N ILE A 44 5.16 16.38 3.89
CA ILE A 44 4.23 15.87 2.87
C ILE A 44 3.05 15.18 3.53
N LYS A 45 1.83 15.51 3.10
CA LYS A 45 0.62 14.84 3.56
C LYS A 45 0.45 13.49 2.87
N VAL A 46 0.08 12.51 3.68
CA VAL A 46 -0.19 11.13 3.27
C VAL A 46 -1.57 10.76 3.77
N VAL A 47 -2.36 10.13 2.91
CA VAL A 47 -3.70 9.62 3.23
C VAL A 47 -3.69 8.10 3.27
N THR A 48 -4.49 7.53 4.16
CA THR A 48 -4.73 6.08 4.23
C THR A 48 -6.07 5.77 3.58
N ASP A 49 -6.07 4.93 2.55
CA ASP A 49 -7.29 4.53 1.85
C ASP A 49 -8.04 3.38 2.56
N SER A 50 -9.20 2.99 2.01
CA SER A 50 -10.03 1.88 2.53
C SER A 50 -9.33 0.52 2.49
N ARG A 51 -8.29 0.36 1.66
CA ARG A 51 -7.44 -0.84 1.59
C ARG A 51 -6.28 -0.79 2.60
N ARG A 52 -6.26 0.24 3.46
CA ARG A 52 -5.16 0.56 4.39
C ARG A 52 -3.82 0.85 3.68
N SER A 53 -3.88 1.27 2.41
CA SER A 53 -2.70 1.73 1.68
C SER A 53 -2.41 3.19 2.02
N ARG A 54 -1.15 3.55 2.22
CA ARG A 54 -0.67 4.90 2.49
C ARG A 54 -0.17 5.54 1.21
N ASN A 55 -0.82 6.61 0.75
CA ASN A 55 -0.48 7.28 -0.50
C ASN A 55 -0.26 8.78 -0.29
N VAL A 56 0.57 9.39 -1.14
CA VAL A 56 0.76 10.85 -1.13
C VAL A 56 -0.57 11.53 -1.51
N GLU A 57 -0.98 12.50 -0.71
CA GLU A 57 -2.18 13.28 -0.98
C GLU A 57 -1.94 14.22 -2.17
N ALA A 58 -2.62 13.94 -3.29
CA ALA A 58 -2.73 14.83 -4.43
C ALA A 58 -4.00 14.49 -5.22
N ASN A 59 -4.69 15.50 -5.76
CA ASN A 59 -5.90 15.29 -6.56
C ASN A 59 -5.57 14.92 -8.03
N ASP A 60 -6.58 14.71 -8.86
CA ASP A 60 -6.47 14.33 -10.28
C ASP A 60 -6.55 15.50 -11.26
N ARG A 61 -6.71 16.72 -10.77
CA ARG A 61 -6.81 17.94 -11.57
C ARG A 61 -5.46 18.65 -11.71
N ASP A 62 -4.76 18.85 -10.60
CA ASP A 62 -3.50 19.61 -10.55
C ASP A 62 -2.31 18.83 -10.00
N TYR A 63 -2.55 17.64 -9.43
CA TYR A 63 -1.52 16.73 -8.90
C TYR A 63 -0.61 17.36 -7.83
N ARG A 64 -1.03 18.47 -7.20
CA ARG A 64 -0.23 19.16 -6.18
C ARG A 64 -0.23 18.38 -4.88
N THR A 65 0.94 18.32 -4.25
CA THR A 65 1.09 17.84 -2.87
C THR A 65 0.93 19.01 -1.87
N SER A 66 1.07 18.72 -0.57
CA SER A 66 1.13 19.78 0.45
C SER A 66 2.44 20.58 0.44
N VAL A 67 3.44 20.17 -0.32
CA VAL A 67 4.74 20.86 -0.44
C VAL A 67 4.74 21.68 -1.72
N ASP A 68 5.09 22.97 -1.61
CA ASP A 68 5.11 23.87 -2.76
C ASP A 68 6.06 23.37 -3.85
N LYS A 69 5.63 23.46 -5.11
CA LYS A 69 6.33 22.98 -6.31
C LYS A 69 6.68 21.48 -6.31
N LEU A 70 6.06 20.68 -5.45
CA LEU A 70 6.16 19.22 -5.46
C LEU A 70 4.81 18.60 -5.86
N TYR A 71 4.85 17.67 -6.82
CA TYR A 71 3.69 17.05 -7.44
C TYR A 71 3.80 15.53 -7.36
N ALA A 72 2.67 14.82 -7.29
CA ALA A 72 2.63 13.36 -7.20
C ALA A 72 1.57 12.76 -8.14
N ALA A 73 1.95 11.72 -8.88
CA ALA A 73 1.08 11.02 -9.85
C ALA A 73 1.34 9.51 -9.83
N GLY A 74 0.45 8.71 -10.45
CA GLY A 74 0.60 7.26 -10.51
C GLY A 74 0.39 6.55 -9.17
N ASP A 75 1.06 5.42 -8.98
CA ASP A 75 0.85 4.51 -7.85
C ASP A 75 1.22 5.11 -6.49
N VAL A 76 2.19 6.05 -6.43
CA VAL A 76 2.52 6.74 -5.18
C VAL A 76 1.37 7.59 -4.64
N ARG A 77 0.43 8.00 -5.52
CA ARG A 77 -0.76 8.79 -5.20
C ARG A 77 -2.03 7.93 -5.08
N ARG A 78 -2.22 6.98 -6.01
CA ARG A 78 -3.45 6.17 -6.09
C ARG A 78 -3.35 4.84 -5.34
N GLY A 79 -2.14 4.41 -5.01
CA GLY A 79 -1.85 3.02 -4.66
C GLY A 79 -1.91 2.12 -5.89
N GLN A 80 -1.55 0.85 -5.70
CA GLN A 80 -1.61 -0.18 -6.75
C GLN A 80 -2.95 -0.13 -7.52
N SER A 81 -2.84 -0.08 -8.85
CA SER A 81 -3.95 -0.16 -9.80
C SER A 81 -3.92 -1.52 -10.52
N LEU A 82 -4.97 -1.84 -11.28
CA LEU A 82 -4.88 -2.88 -12.30
C LEU A 82 -3.81 -2.51 -13.33
N VAL A 83 -3.01 -3.51 -13.71
CA VAL A 83 -2.26 -3.54 -14.97
C VAL A 83 -3.23 -3.84 -16.09
#